data_AF-A0A9D6Q057-F1
#
_entry.id   AF-A0A9D6Q057-F1
#
_cell.length_a   1.000
_cell.length_b   1.000
_cell.length_c   1.000
_cell.angle_alpha   90.00
_cell.angle_beta   90.00
_cell.angle_gamma   90.00
#
_symmetry.space_group_name_H-M   'P 1'
#
loop_
_entity.id
_entity.type
_entity.pdbx_description
1 polymer ?
#
loop_
_entity_poly.entity_id
_entity_poly.type
_entity_poly.pdbx_seq_one_letter_code
_entity_poly.pdbx_strand_id
1 'polypeptide(L)'
;MNPEGREKGSPAPYLTFAQAQSFLGLRSRKTLLKHIRTGALRAHKMGGTRWRIHRSELEKFVQGESVPRDFSLHPNFLLADTSS
;
A
#
# COMPACT_ATOMS: atom_id res chain seq x y z
N MET A 1 -43.33 -3.81 -11.78
CA MET A 1 -42.38 -2.82 -11.21
C MET A 1 -41.42 -3.57 -10.31
N ASN A 2 -40.22 -3.89 -10.81
CA ASN A 2 -39.14 -4.43 -9.99
C ASN A 2 -38.23 -3.25 -9.62
N PRO A 3 -37.95 -2.99 -8.33
CA PRO A 3 -37.02 -1.94 -7.97
C PRO A 3 -35.61 -2.35 -8.38
N GLU A 4 -35.09 -1.59 -9.33
CA GLU A 4 -33.78 -1.71 -9.93
C GLU A 4 -32.66 -1.55 -8.88
N GLY A 5 -31.58 -2.31 -9.08
CA GLY A 5 -30.23 -1.82 -8.82
C GLY A 5 -29.89 -1.39 -7.39
N ARG A 6 -29.95 -2.29 -6.41
CA ARG A 6 -28.97 -2.21 -5.32
C ARG A 6 -27.64 -2.74 -5.84
N GLU A 7 -26.98 -1.94 -6.67
CA GLU A 7 -25.55 -2.11 -6.93
C GLU A 7 -24.88 -2.06 -5.55
N LYS A 8 -24.42 -3.21 -5.07
CA LYS A 8 -23.60 -3.32 -3.87
C LYS A 8 -22.45 -2.34 -4.06
N GLY A 9 -22.55 -1.17 -3.42
CA GLY A 9 -21.58 -0.10 -3.56
C GLY A 9 -20.19 -0.69 -3.47
N SER A 10 -19.43 -0.54 -4.56
CA SER A 10 -18.06 -1.04 -4.64
C SER A 10 -17.35 -0.68 -3.33
N PRO A 11 -16.77 -1.67 -2.61
CA PRO A 11 -16.17 -1.40 -1.31
C PRO A 11 -15.20 -0.25 -1.48
N ALA A 12 -15.38 0.81 -0.67
CA ALA A 12 -14.61 2.04 -0.80
C ALA A 12 -13.13 1.67 -0.97
N PRO A 13 -12.47 2.09 -2.07
CA PRO A 13 -11.16 1.59 -2.44
C PRO A 13 -10.10 1.88 -1.37
N TYR A 14 -10.36 2.88 -0.53
CA TYR A 14 -9.48 3.36 0.53
C TYR A 14 -9.94 2.86 1.90
N LEU A 15 -9.14 1.97 2.49
CA LEU A 15 -9.37 1.38 3.79
C LEU A 15 -8.68 2.18 4.89
N THR A 16 -9.32 2.25 6.05
CA THR A 16 -8.73 2.77 7.29
C THR A 16 -7.64 1.82 7.80
N PHE A 17 -6.80 2.29 8.72
CA PHE A 17 -5.83 1.39 9.37
C PHE A 17 -6.51 0.25 10.13
N ALA A 18 -7.64 0.49 10.79
CA ALA A 18 -8.39 -0.56 11.48
C ALA A 18 -8.87 -1.64 10.48
N GLN A 19 -9.41 -1.21 9.34
CA GLN A 19 -9.85 -2.12 8.28
C GLN A 19 -8.66 -2.87 7.65
N ALA A 20 -7.54 -2.19 7.41
CA ALA A 20 -6.32 -2.82 6.89
C ALA A 20 -5.75 -3.84 7.88
N GLN A 21 -5.82 -3.59 9.18
CA GLN A 21 -5.43 -4.56 10.20
C GLN A 21 -6.32 -5.81 10.16
N SER A 22 -7.64 -5.62 10.10
CA SER A 22 -8.58 -6.74 9.95
C SER A 22 -8.34 -7.52 8.65
N PHE A 23 -8.05 -6.82 7.55
CA PHE A 23 -7.76 -7.43 6.26
C PHE A 23 -6.49 -8.29 6.28
N LEU A 24 -5.43 -7.80 6.91
CA LEU A 24 -4.14 -8.51 7.03
C LEU A 24 -4.08 -9.47 8.23
N GLY A 25 -5.16 -9.59 9.03
CA GLY A 25 -5.15 -10.36 10.27
C GLY A 25 -4.15 -9.86 11.32
N LEU A 26 -3.72 -8.60 11.24
CA LEU A 26 -2.70 -8.03 12.13
C LEU A 26 -3.30 -7.62 13.47
N ARG A 27 -2.79 -8.24 14.55
CA ARG A 27 -3.19 -7.90 15.93
C ARG A 27 -2.70 -6.52 16.40
N SER A 28 -1.68 -5.96 15.77
CA SER A 28 -1.07 -4.69 16.22
C SER A 28 -0.94 -3.67 15.10
N ARG A 29 -1.40 -2.44 15.39
CA ARG A 29 -1.26 -1.27 14.52
C ARG A 29 0.21 -0.89 14.30
N LYS A 30 1.08 -1.21 15.26
CA LYS A 30 2.53 -0.96 15.14
C LYS A 30 3.14 -1.76 13.98
N THR A 31 2.69 -2.99 13.76
CA THR A 31 3.16 -3.83 12.66
C THR A 31 2.77 -3.22 11.32
N LEU A 32 1.51 -2.79 11.17
CA LEU A 32 1.04 -2.09 9.96
C LEU A 32 1.87 -0.81 9.69
N LEU A 33 2.08 0.00 10.73
CA LEU A 33 2.91 1.21 10.63
C LEU A 33 4.35 0.91 10.26
N LYS A 34 4.92 -0.19 10.77
CA LYS A 34 6.27 -0.64 10.39
C LYS A 34 6.33 -0.92 8.89
N HIS A 35 5.36 -1.66 8.34
CA HIS A 35 5.32 -1.94 6.90
C HIS A 35 5.21 -0.67 6.06
N ILE A 36 4.37 0.29 6.48
CA ILE A 36 4.26 1.60 5.82
C ILE A 36 5.59 2.36 5.89
N ARG A 37 6.22 2.42 7.07
CA ARG A 37 7.49 3.13 7.27
C ARG A 37 8.65 2.51 6.50
N THR A 38 8.66 1.18 6.33
CA THR A 38 9.65 0.46 5.52
C THR A 38 9.40 0.57 4.01
N GLY A 39 8.27 1.14 3.60
CA GLY A 39 7.85 1.26 2.21
C GLY A 39 7.25 -0.03 1.62
N ALA A 40 7.06 -1.08 2.43
CA ALA A 40 6.47 -2.33 2.00
C ALA A 40 4.96 -2.22 1.72
N LEU A 41 4.31 -1.19 2.28
CA LEU A 41 2.89 -0.93 2.07
C LEU A 41 2.65 0.57 1.84
N ARG A 42 2.04 0.94 0.71
CA ARG A 42 1.75 2.35 0.42
C ARG A 42 0.51 2.84 1.17
N ALA A 43 0.63 3.99 1.81
CA ALA A 43 -0.49 4.66 2.49
C ALA A 43 -0.61 6.11 2.01
N HIS A 44 -1.84 6.57 1.83
CA HIS A 44 -2.17 7.91 1.38
C HIS A 44 -2.63 8.76 2.57
N LYS A 45 -2.08 9.97 2.69
CA LYS A 45 -2.51 10.95 3.68
C LYS A 45 -3.68 11.75 3.10
N MET A 46 -4.87 11.63 3.68
CA MET A 46 -6.11 12.28 3.22
C MET A 46 -6.36 13.63 3.92
N GLY A 47 -5.32 14.25 4.49
CA GLY A 47 -5.41 15.47 5.31
C GLY A 47 -5.29 15.22 6.82
N GLY A 48 -4.66 16.17 7.52
CA GLY A 48 -4.43 16.11 8.97
C GLY A 48 -3.69 14.84 9.40
N THR A 49 -4.27 14.08 10.33
CA THR A 49 -3.74 12.80 10.85
C THR A 49 -4.42 11.57 10.23
N ARG A 50 -5.24 11.75 9.19
CA ARG A 50 -6.01 10.66 8.58
C ARG A 50 -5.23 10.01 7.44
N TRP A 51 -4.86 8.76 7.66
CA TRP A 51 -4.22 7.91 6.66
C TRP A 51 -5.20 6.84 6.16
N ARG A 52 -5.09 6.52 4.87
CA ARG A 52 -5.87 5.49 4.19
C ARG A 52 -4.95 4.63 3.32
N ILE A 53 -5.32 3.39 3.11
CA ILE A 53 -4.56 2.42 2.32
C ILE A 53 -5.47 1.92 1.22
N HIS A 54 -5.02 1.96 -0.03
CA HIS A 54 -5.80 1.43 -1.12
C HIS A 54 -5.88 -0.10 -1.01
N ARG A 55 -7.05 -0.69 -1.27
CA ARG A 55 -7.28 -2.12 -1.12
C ARG A 55 -6.32 -2.95 -1.98
N SER A 56 -6.10 -2.54 -3.23
CA SER A 56 -5.16 -3.23 -4.13
C SER A 56 -3.73 -3.28 -3.57
N GLU A 57 -3.30 -2.27 -2.80
CA GLU A 57 -1.96 -2.29 -2.19
C GLU A 57 -1.87 -3.32 -1.06
N LEU A 58 -2.97 -3.56 -0.33
CA LEU A 58 -3.03 -4.66 0.64
C LEU A 58 -3.03 -6.02 -0.06
N GLU A 59 -3.75 -6.15 -1.17
CA GLU A 59 -3.81 -7.40 -1.95
C GLU A 59 -2.43 -7.77 -2.52
N LYS A 60 -1.72 -6.80 -3.14
CA LYS A 60 -0.33 -6.97 -3.58
C LYS A 60 0.59 -7.38 -2.44
N PHE A 61 0.44 -6.72 -1.28
CA PHE A 61 1.23 -7.03 -0.09
C PHE A 61 1.00 -8.47 0.41
N VAL A 62 -0.25 -8.95 0.40
CA VAL A 62 -0.59 -10.35 0.76
C VAL A 62 -0.05 -11.34 -0.27
N GLN A 63 -0.09 -10.99 -1.56
CA GLN A 63 0.43 -11.82 -2.65
C GLN A 63 1.97 -11.92 -2.66
N GLY A 64 2.66 -11.21 -1.76
CA GLY A 64 4.12 -11.16 -1.73
C GLY A 64 4.71 -10.34 -2.89
N GLU A 65 3.86 -9.59 -3.61
CA GLU A 65 4.27 -8.64 -4.63
C GLU A 65 4.91 -7.45 -3.89
N SER A 66 6.22 -7.54 -3.70
CA SER A 66 7.01 -6.43 -3.21
C SER A 66 6.88 -5.31 -4.24
N VAL A 67 6.11 -4.27 -3.92
CA VAL A 67 5.90 -3.13 -4.81
C VAL A 67 7.30 -2.65 -5.22
N PRO A 68 7.67 -2.71 -6.52
CA PRO A 68 9.00 -2.30 -6.92
C PRO A 68 9.20 -0.88 -6.41
N ARG A 69 10.27 -0.72 -5.63
CA ARG A 69 10.79 0.58 -5.25
C ARG A 69 11.20 1.21 -6.56
N ASP A 70 10.30 1.98 -7.16
CA ASP A 70 10.63 2.90 -8.23
C ASP A 70 11.46 4.02 -7.60
N PHE A 71 12.70 3.68 -7.23
CA PHE A 71 13.81 4.60 -7.26
C PHE A 71 14.13 4.81 -8.74
N SER A 72 13.24 5.46 -9.49
CA SER A 72 13.63 6.22 -10.69
C SER A 72 14.43 7.47 -10.29
N LEU A 73 15.34 7.32 -9.32
CA LEU A 73 16.53 8.13 -9.19
C LEU A 73 17.57 7.43 -10.06
N HIS A 74 17.68 7.92 -11.30
CA HIS A 74 18.74 7.68 -12.26
C HIS A 74 19.94 6.85 -11.74
N PRO A 75 20.31 5.74 -12.40
CA PRO A 75 21.62 5.16 -12.22
C PRO A 75 22.63 6.07 -12.92
N ASN A 76 23.11 7.14 -12.26
CA ASN A 76 24.40 7.70 -12.64
C ASN A 76 25.49 6.82 -11.98
N PHE A 77 25.59 5.58 -12.48
CA PHE A 77 26.74 4.72 -12.29
C PHE A 77 27.90 5.37 -13.06
N LEU A 78 28.72 6.15 -12.37
CA LEU A 78 30.05 6.48 -12.86
C LEU A 78 31.05 6.16 -11.77
N LEU A 79 31.33 4.87 -11.57
CA LEU A 79 32.53 4.43 -10.90
C LEU A 79 32.87 2.98 -11.28
N ALA A 80 34.14 2.83 -11.66
CA ALA A 80 34.88 1.64 -12.09
C ALA A 80 34.52 1.17 -13.51
N ASP A 81 35.46 0.92 -14.42
CA ASP A 81 36.82 0.40 -14.25
C ASP A 81 37.63 0.64 -15.54
N THR A 82 38.87 1.08 -15.44
CA THR A 82 39.94 0.58 -16.32
C THR A 82 41.19 0.35 -15.47
N SER A 83 41.20 -0.82 -14.84
CA SER A 83 42.31 -1.77 -14.77
C SER A 83 43.75 -1.28 -15.06
N SER A 84 44.58 -1.49 -14.03
CA SER A 84 45.99 -1.93 -14.01
C SER A 84 47.12 -1.09 -14.60
#